data_AF-A0A947KIZ2-F1
#
_entry.id   AF-A0A947KIZ2-F1
#
_cell.length_a   1.000
_cell.length_b   1.000
_cell.length_c   1.000
_cell.angle_alpha   90.00
_cell.angle_beta   90.00
_cell.angle_gamma   90.00
#
_symmetry.space_group_name_H-M   'P 1'
#
loop_
_entity.id
_entity.type
_entity.pdbx_description
1 polymer ?
#
loop_
_entity_poly.entity_id
_entity_poly.type
_entity_poly.pdbx_seq_one_letter_code
_entity_poly.pdbx_strand_id
1 'polypeptide(L)'
;MFDISNSYNRIYTASEYFHSHIGSYSRATKDHYIVSSAYVNYLWQSWNTFWRSFWLTYLLGGKDLSRGIVNHHPVLAGHDTSQAIYYLLYLFGKWNRPSGSIRGSYQEPTWGDITTIRKIASLSHPAGSDISVVSNRVIGALNVLGDTPKHFQKVRNCAIHLTSDTIADVTNNVQPHYAIRRFNYPTELLFSKDLSTGKIAYQHWIDELLAVIKVIYI
;
A
#
# COMPACT_ATOMS: atom_id res chain seq x y z
N MET A 1 -6.77 8.41 19.41
CA MET A 1 -6.33 7.01 19.45
C MET A 1 -6.47 6.45 18.05
N PHE A 2 -5.42 5.85 17.48
CA PHE A 2 -5.50 5.25 16.15
C PHE A 2 -6.38 3.99 16.17
N ASP A 3 -7.17 3.80 15.13
CA ASP A 3 -7.97 2.60 14.89
C ASP A 3 -7.79 2.18 13.44
N ILE A 4 -7.11 1.04 13.25
CA ILE A 4 -6.76 0.54 11.91
C ILE A 4 -8.02 0.08 11.16
N SER A 5 -9.10 -0.29 11.85
CA SER A 5 -10.32 -0.88 11.27
C SER A 5 -10.96 0.02 10.22
N ASN A 6 -10.99 1.33 10.48
CA ASN A 6 -11.55 2.30 9.54
C ASN A 6 -10.77 2.35 8.22
N SER A 7 -9.44 2.28 8.30
CA SER A 7 -8.57 2.29 7.11
C SER A 7 -8.63 0.97 6.33
N TYR A 8 -8.78 -0.16 7.02
CA TYR A 8 -9.02 -1.46 6.41
C TYR A 8 -10.36 -1.52 5.67
N ASN A 9 -11.44 -1.06 6.32
CA ASN A 9 -12.77 -1.02 5.73
C ASN A 9 -12.81 -0.20 4.44
N ARG A 10 -12.01 0.88 4.34
CA ARG A 10 -11.91 1.66 3.10
C ARG A 10 -11.34 0.86 1.92
N ILE A 11 -10.35 -0.01 2.17
CA ILE A 11 -9.81 -0.89 1.13
C ILE A 11 -10.89 -1.90 0.70
N TYR A 12 -11.56 -2.51 1.67
CA TYR A 12 -12.61 -3.50 1.40
C TYR A 12 -13.81 -2.88 0.65
N THR A 13 -14.29 -1.71 1.06
CA THR A 13 -15.36 -1.00 0.35
C THR A 13 -14.93 -0.60 -1.05
N ALA A 14 -13.67 -0.17 -1.24
CA ALA A 14 -13.14 0.12 -2.57
C ALA A 14 -13.19 -1.14 -3.46
N SER A 15 -12.78 -2.30 -2.96
CA SER A 15 -12.81 -3.54 -3.74
C SER A 15 -14.23 -3.94 -4.16
N GLU A 16 -15.19 -3.90 -3.23
CA GLU A 16 -16.59 -4.26 -3.50
C GLU A 16 -17.23 -3.31 -4.53
N TYR A 17 -16.96 -2.01 -4.40
CA TYR A 17 -17.48 -1.01 -5.34
C TYR A 17 -16.96 -1.25 -6.77
N PHE A 18 -15.67 -1.56 -6.91
CA PHE A 18 -15.10 -1.81 -8.23
C PHE A 18 -15.67 -3.04 -8.90
N HIS A 19 -15.76 -4.13 -8.14
CA HIS A 19 -16.30 -5.40 -8.63
C HIS A 19 -17.71 -5.22 -9.19
N SER A 20 -18.53 -4.42 -8.51
CA SER A 20 -19.92 -4.15 -8.88
C SER A 20 -20.11 -3.15 -10.03
N HIS A 21 -19.20 -2.17 -10.21
CA HIS A 21 -19.46 -1.03 -11.10
C HIS A 21 -18.60 -0.95 -12.36
N ILE A 22 -17.41 -1.54 -12.41
CA ILE A 22 -16.53 -1.28 -13.57
C ILE A 22 -16.82 -2.18 -14.78
N GLY A 23 -17.53 -3.29 -14.56
CA GLY A 23 -17.90 -4.24 -15.62
C GLY A 23 -18.89 -3.70 -16.66
N SER A 24 -19.56 -2.58 -16.37
CA SER A 24 -20.61 -1.99 -17.21
C SER A 24 -20.09 -1.00 -18.27
N TYR A 25 -18.82 -0.60 -18.21
CA TYR A 25 -18.25 0.38 -19.12
C TYR A 25 -17.50 -0.29 -20.29
N SER A 26 -17.65 0.26 -21.50
CA SER A 26 -16.88 -0.18 -22.67
C SER A 26 -15.39 0.10 -22.45
N ARG A 27 -14.56 -0.96 -22.54
CA ARG A 27 -13.16 -0.97 -22.09
C ARG A 27 -12.22 0.01 -22.82
N ALA A 28 -12.62 0.51 -23.98
CA ALA A 28 -11.77 1.33 -24.86
C ALA A 28 -12.16 2.82 -24.91
N THR A 29 -13.02 3.29 -24.01
CA THR A 29 -13.44 4.70 -23.99
C THR A 29 -12.60 5.53 -23.02
N LYS A 30 -12.49 6.83 -23.30
CA LYS A 30 -11.89 7.81 -22.38
C LYS A 30 -12.58 7.79 -21.01
N ASP A 31 -13.90 7.61 -20.99
CA ASP A 31 -14.67 7.55 -19.74
C ASP A 31 -14.28 6.33 -18.90
N HIS A 32 -14.09 5.17 -19.54
CA HIS A 32 -13.62 3.99 -18.85
C HIS A 32 -12.22 4.17 -18.26
N TYR A 33 -11.32 4.85 -18.98
CA TYR A 33 -10.00 5.20 -18.47
C TYR A 33 -10.09 6.15 -17.27
N ILE A 34 -10.91 7.20 -17.33
CA ILE A 34 -11.09 8.16 -16.22
C ILE A 34 -11.59 7.44 -14.97
N VAL A 35 -12.65 6.63 -15.11
CA VAL A 35 -13.25 5.87 -13.99
C VAL A 35 -12.24 4.86 -13.42
N SER A 36 -11.56 4.11 -14.28
CA SER A 36 -10.55 3.12 -13.86
C SER A 36 -9.36 3.78 -13.15
N SER A 37 -8.92 4.94 -13.63
CA SER A 37 -7.82 5.70 -13.03
C SER A 37 -8.18 6.26 -11.67
N ALA A 38 -9.37 6.85 -11.55
CA ALA A 38 -9.91 7.34 -10.29
C ALA A 38 -10.01 6.20 -9.26
N TYR A 39 -10.48 5.03 -9.69
CA TYR A 39 -10.55 3.86 -8.85
C TYR A 39 -9.18 3.40 -8.36
N VAL A 40 -8.26 3.12 -9.29
CA VAL A 40 -6.92 2.60 -8.95
C VAL A 40 -6.21 3.56 -8.01
N ASN A 41 -6.36 4.87 -8.23
CA ASN A 41 -5.84 5.88 -7.32
C ASN A 41 -6.53 5.81 -5.95
N TYR A 42 -7.85 5.72 -5.87
CA TYR A 42 -8.58 5.61 -4.60
C TYR A 42 -8.18 4.38 -3.80
N LEU A 43 -8.06 3.21 -4.45
CA LEU A 43 -7.60 1.97 -3.83
C LEU A 43 -6.17 2.13 -3.29
N TRP A 44 -5.27 2.72 -4.07
CA TRP A 44 -3.89 2.99 -3.63
C TRP A 44 -3.83 3.97 -2.45
N GLN A 45 -4.64 5.03 -2.45
CA GLN A 45 -4.70 5.96 -1.33
C GLN A 45 -5.25 5.29 -0.07
N SER A 46 -6.22 4.39 -0.22
CA SER A 46 -6.76 3.59 0.89
C SER A 46 -5.69 2.63 1.45
N TRP A 47 -4.93 1.97 0.58
CA TRP A 47 -3.76 1.16 0.94
C TRP A 47 -2.69 1.95 1.69
N ASN A 48 -2.33 3.14 1.21
CA ASN A 48 -1.37 4.01 1.91
C ASN A 48 -1.90 4.47 3.26
N THR A 49 -3.18 4.82 3.34
CA THR A 49 -3.82 5.23 4.60
C THR A 49 -3.81 4.10 5.61
N PHE A 50 -4.05 2.86 5.17
CA PHE A 50 -3.95 1.67 6.01
C PHE A 50 -2.54 1.52 6.57
N TRP A 51 -1.50 1.46 5.73
CA TRP A 51 -0.14 1.26 6.22
C TRP A 51 0.35 2.40 7.12
N ARG A 52 -0.02 3.64 6.81
CA ARG A 52 0.24 4.79 7.68
C ARG A 52 -0.38 4.58 9.05
N SER A 53 -1.67 4.24 9.10
CA SER A 53 -2.41 4.04 10.35
C SER A 53 -1.88 2.83 11.11
N PHE A 54 -1.54 1.75 10.40
CA PHE A 54 -0.95 0.54 10.94
C PHE A 54 0.35 0.86 11.68
N TRP A 55 1.34 1.43 10.99
CA TRP A 55 2.63 1.72 11.63
C TRP A 55 2.50 2.72 12.77
N LEU A 56 1.70 3.77 12.61
CA LEU A 56 1.47 4.74 13.68
C LEU A 56 0.77 4.13 14.89
N THR A 57 -0.11 3.14 14.71
CA THR A 57 -0.74 2.41 15.82
C THR A 57 0.31 1.66 16.64
N TYR A 58 1.26 0.98 15.98
CA TYR A 58 2.34 0.25 16.66
C TYR A 58 3.45 1.14 17.22
N LEU A 59 3.54 2.40 16.78
CA LEU A 59 4.52 3.37 17.28
C LEU A 59 3.97 4.22 18.43
N LEU A 60 2.74 4.69 18.31
CA LEU A 60 2.11 5.65 19.23
C LEU A 60 1.03 5.03 20.11
N GLY A 61 0.73 3.75 19.90
CA GLY A 61 -0.36 3.05 20.57
C GLY A 61 -1.72 3.30 19.92
N GLY A 62 -2.65 2.38 20.15
CA GLY A 62 -3.99 2.45 19.58
C GLY A 62 -4.72 1.11 19.62
N LYS A 63 -5.60 0.90 18.65
CA LYS A 63 -6.34 -0.35 18.46
C LYS A 63 -5.94 -0.99 17.16
N ASP A 64 -5.53 -2.26 17.23
CA ASP A 64 -5.26 -3.06 16.04
C ASP A 64 -6.56 -3.54 15.37
N LEU A 65 -6.45 -4.34 14.29
CA LEU A 65 -7.62 -4.90 13.61
C LEU A 65 -8.40 -5.92 14.46
N SER A 66 -7.74 -6.58 15.42
CA SER A 66 -8.41 -7.47 16.38
C SER A 66 -9.11 -6.71 17.50
N ARG A 67 -9.02 -5.37 17.51
CA ARG A 67 -9.45 -4.44 18.56
C ARG A 67 -8.66 -4.58 19.86
N GLY A 68 -7.54 -5.31 19.83
CA GLY A 68 -6.57 -5.36 20.90
C GLY A 68 -5.89 -4.00 21.10
N ILE A 69 -5.57 -3.68 22.34
CA ILE A 69 -4.82 -2.48 22.68
C ILE A 69 -3.35 -2.73 22.31
N VAL A 70 -2.80 -1.85 21.49
CA VAL A 70 -1.38 -1.83 21.13
C VAL A 70 -0.68 -0.82 22.01
N ASN A 71 0.41 -1.24 22.65
CA ASN A 71 1.22 -0.36 23.47
C ASN A 71 2.10 0.53 22.59
N HIS A 72 2.37 1.75 23.06
CA HIS A 72 3.26 2.66 22.35
C HIS A 72 4.71 2.15 22.40
N HIS A 73 5.48 2.51 21.39
CA HIS A 73 6.91 2.25 21.38
C HIS A 73 7.58 3.04 22.52
N PRO A 74 8.45 2.42 23.35
CA PRO A 74 9.00 3.06 24.56
C PRO A 74 9.69 4.40 24.32
N VAL A 75 10.45 4.52 23.22
CA VAL A 75 11.16 5.76 22.85
C VAL A 75 10.20 6.88 22.41
N LEU A 76 8.99 6.52 21.97
CA LEU A 76 8.01 7.46 21.43
C LEU A 76 6.92 7.82 22.43
N ALA A 77 7.08 7.46 23.71
CA ALA A 77 6.18 7.92 24.76
C ALA A 77 6.08 9.45 24.74
N GLY A 78 4.84 9.97 24.72
CA GLY A 78 4.57 11.41 24.68
C GLY A 78 4.83 12.12 23.35
N HIS A 79 5.29 11.41 22.31
CA HIS A 79 5.50 12.01 20.98
C HIS A 79 4.16 12.15 20.24
N ASP A 80 4.03 13.21 19.45
CA ASP A 80 2.94 13.35 18.49
C ASP A 80 3.20 12.58 17.18
N THR A 81 2.22 12.60 16.27
CA THR A 81 2.33 11.94 14.97
C THR A 81 3.50 12.46 14.12
N SER A 82 3.71 13.78 14.10
CA SER A 82 4.74 14.40 13.27
C SER A 82 6.13 14.09 13.79
N GLN A 83 6.29 13.99 15.11
CA GLN A 83 7.53 13.58 15.78
C GLN A 83 7.81 12.09 15.59
N ALA A 84 6.81 11.22 15.69
CA ALA A 84 6.97 9.79 15.43
C ALA A 84 7.39 9.51 13.97
N ILE A 85 6.79 10.20 13.01
CA ILE A 85 7.18 10.07 11.60
C ILE A 85 8.60 10.61 11.39
N TYR A 86 8.94 11.74 12.00
CA TYR A 86 10.30 12.26 11.95
C TYR A 86 11.30 11.20 12.46
N TYR A 87 11.03 10.57 13.60
CA TYR A 87 11.88 9.55 14.19
C TYR A 87 12.06 8.35 13.25
N LEU A 88 10.98 7.86 12.61
CA LEU A 88 11.08 6.83 11.57
C LEU A 88 11.99 7.26 10.41
N LEU A 89 11.85 8.49 9.93
CA LEU A 89 12.67 8.99 8.83
C LEU A 89 14.15 9.16 9.21
N TYR A 90 14.43 9.47 10.48
CA TYR A 90 15.78 9.41 11.04
C TYR A 90 16.32 7.98 11.01
N LEU A 91 15.53 6.99 11.46
CA LEU A 91 15.92 5.57 11.41
C LEU A 91 16.16 5.06 9.98
N PHE A 92 15.50 5.64 8.97
CA PHE A 92 15.81 5.37 7.57
C PHE A 92 17.12 5.98 7.06
N GLY A 93 17.79 6.81 7.87
CA GLY A 93 18.96 7.59 7.46
C GLY A 93 18.61 8.78 6.56
N LYS A 94 17.34 9.17 6.43
CA LYS A 94 16.93 10.36 5.65
C LYS A 94 17.27 11.66 6.38
N TRP A 95 17.43 11.62 7.70
CA TRP A 95 17.68 12.77 8.57
C TRP A 95 18.85 12.45 9.51
N ASN A 96 19.63 13.45 9.86
CA ASN A 96 20.87 13.28 10.64
C ASN A 96 20.70 13.54 12.15
N ARG A 97 19.49 13.89 12.58
CA ARG A 97 19.19 14.19 13.99
C ARG A 97 18.10 13.25 14.48
N PRO A 98 18.20 12.70 15.69
CA PRO A 98 17.25 11.72 16.23
C PRO A 98 15.92 12.33 16.66
N SER A 99 15.85 13.66 16.81
CA SER A 99 14.68 14.38 17.31
C SER A 99 14.26 15.52 16.39
N GLY A 100 12.97 15.71 16.24
CA GLY A 100 12.36 16.80 15.49
C GLY A 100 10.92 16.49 15.14
N SER A 101 10.37 17.26 14.20
CA SER A 101 9.01 17.07 13.68
C SER A 101 9.01 17.32 12.18
N ILE A 102 8.24 16.53 11.43
CA ILE A 102 7.91 16.90 10.05
C ILE A 102 7.03 18.16 10.05
N ARG A 103 7.08 18.91 8.95
CA ARG A 103 6.33 20.15 8.72
C ARG A 103 5.12 19.95 7.80
N GLY A 104 5.05 18.82 7.10
CA GLY A 104 3.93 18.51 6.22
C GLY A 104 3.98 17.11 5.63
N SER A 105 2.85 16.69 5.06
CA SER A 105 2.64 15.35 4.50
C SER A 105 3.60 15.01 3.35
N TYR A 106 4.08 16.00 2.61
CA TYR A 106 5.07 15.82 1.54
C TYR A 106 6.42 15.25 2.02
N GLN A 107 6.69 15.29 3.34
CA GLN A 107 7.91 14.72 3.93
C GLN A 107 7.73 13.26 4.37
N GLU A 108 6.48 12.82 4.52
CA GLU A 108 6.15 11.44 4.88
C GLU A 108 6.68 10.45 3.82
N PRO A 109 7.00 9.21 4.21
CA PRO A 109 7.33 8.19 3.24
C PRO A 109 6.06 7.75 2.47
N THR A 110 6.25 7.09 1.32
CA THR A 110 5.14 6.44 0.62
C THR A 110 4.74 5.18 1.36
N TRP A 111 3.81 5.30 2.31
CA TRP A 111 3.45 4.24 3.27
C TRP A 111 3.06 2.90 2.64
N GLY A 112 2.43 2.91 1.47
CA GLY A 112 2.01 1.71 0.75
C GLY A 112 3.07 1.09 -0.16
N ASP A 113 4.24 1.71 -0.29
CA ASP A 113 5.35 1.16 -1.07
C ASP A 113 5.97 -0.05 -0.35
N ILE A 114 6.08 -1.20 -1.02
CA ILE A 114 6.60 -2.44 -0.40
C ILE A 114 7.99 -2.25 0.18
N THR A 115 8.85 -1.48 -0.48
CA THR A 115 10.21 -1.22 0.01
C THR A 115 10.17 -0.40 1.29
N THR A 116 9.27 0.58 1.36
CA THR A 116 9.02 1.36 2.58
C THR A 116 8.49 0.48 3.71
N ILE A 117 7.47 -0.35 3.44
CA ILE A 117 6.88 -1.27 4.43
C ILE A 117 7.96 -2.22 4.97
N ARG A 118 8.75 -2.84 4.08
CA ARG A 118 9.85 -3.73 4.45
C ARG A 118 10.90 -3.01 5.28
N LYS A 119 11.30 -1.79 4.89
CA LYS A 119 12.26 -0.99 5.65
C LYS A 119 11.80 -0.72 7.08
N ILE A 120 10.53 -0.35 7.30
CA ILE A 120 9.98 -0.14 8.64
C ILE A 120 10.00 -1.43 9.45
N ALA A 121 9.55 -2.54 8.84
CA ALA A 121 9.51 -3.84 9.50
C ALA A 121 10.93 -4.35 9.85
N SER A 122 11.95 -4.00 9.06
CA SER A 122 13.35 -4.39 9.32
C SER A 122 14.08 -3.47 10.30
N LEU A 123 13.46 -2.42 10.83
CA LEU A 123 14.07 -1.59 11.87
C LEU A 123 14.31 -2.41 13.14
N SER A 124 15.37 -2.08 13.87
CA SER A 124 15.65 -2.70 15.17
C SER A 124 14.64 -2.22 16.21
N HIS A 125 13.64 -3.06 16.48
CA HIS A 125 12.62 -2.81 17.49
C HIS A 125 13.00 -3.43 18.84
N PRO A 126 12.57 -2.86 19.98
CA PRO A 126 12.79 -3.45 21.30
C PRO A 126 12.24 -4.88 21.35
N ALA A 127 13.06 -5.83 21.80
CA ALA A 127 12.69 -7.24 21.87
C ALA A 127 11.43 -7.44 22.73
N GLY A 128 10.46 -8.19 22.22
CA GLY A 128 9.21 -8.48 22.91
C GLY A 128 8.15 -7.37 22.86
N SER A 129 8.43 -6.23 22.20
CA SER A 129 7.42 -5.19 21.96
C SER A 129 6.40 -5.62 20.89
N ASP A 130 5.18 -5.08 20.96
CA ASP A 130 4.12 -5.34 19.97
C ASP A 130 4.59 -5.06 18.53
N ILE A 131 5.34 -3.98 18.32
CA ILE A 131 5.90 -3.63 17.01
C ILE A 131 6.96 -4.62 16.52
N SER A 132 7.75 -5.24 17.42
CA SER A 132 8.73 -6.26 17.03
C SER A 132 8.02 -7.54 16.55
N VAL A 133 6.95 -7.95 17.22
CA VAL A 133 6.13 -9.11 16.85
C VAL A 133 5.46 -8.88 15.51
N VAL A 134 4.79 -7.73 15.34
CA VAL A 134 4.08 -7.44 14.10
C VAL A 134 5.03 -7.26 12.92
N SER A 135 6.23 -6.70 13.14
CA SER A 135 7.24 -6.53 12.10
C SER A 135 7.69 -7.87 11.50
N ASN A 136 7.88 -8.89 12.34
CA ASN A 136 8.20 -10.24 11.86
C ASN A 136 7.06 -10.83 11.01
N ARG A 137 5.80 -10.62 11.43
CA ARG A 137 4.62 -11.06 10.65
C ARG A 137 4.51 -10.32 9.32
N VAL A 138 4.77 -9.01 9.31
CA VAL A 138 4.81 -8.20 8.09
C VAL A 138 5.90 -8.70 7.13
N ILE A 139 7.11 -8.96 7.61
CA ILE A 139 8.18 -9.53 6.78
C ILE A 139 7.76 -10.88 6.20
N GLY A 140 7.18 -11.77 7.03
CA GLY A 140 6.65 -13.05 6.59
C GLY A 140 5.59 -12.89 5.48
N ALA A 141 4.60 -12.02 5.68
CA ALA A 141 3.56 -11.73 4.71
C ALA A 141 4.12 -11.16 3.39
N LEU A 142 5.11 -10.26 3.47
CA LEU A 142 5.76 -9.68 2.30
C LEU A 142 6.63 -10.67 1.51
N ASN A 143 7.05 -11.78 2.12
CA ASN A 143 7.81 -12.84 1.42
C ASN A 143 6.91 -13.78 0.63
N VAL A 144 5.64 -13.91 1.03
CA VAL A 144 4.62 -14.66 0.28
C VAL A 144 4.08 -13.82 -0.88
N LEU A 145 4.26 -12.50 -0.81
CA LEU A 145 3.79 -11.59 -1.84
C LEU A 145 4.63 -11.68 -3.12
N GLY A 146 3.95 -11.86 -4.25
CA GLY A 146 4.54 -11.67 -5.56
C GLY A 146 4.83 -10.19 -5.88
N ASP A 147 5.11 -9.90 -7.15
CA ASP A 147 5.33 -8.53 -7.64
C ASP A 147 4.04 -7.69 -7.78
N THR A 148 2.92 -8.25 -7.36
CA THR A 148 1.57 -7.70 -7.52
C THR A 148 1.42 -6.23 -7.07
N PRO A 149 1.79 -5.80 -5.84
CA PRO A 149 1.62 -4.39 -5.50
C PRO A 149 2.60 -3.46 -6.24
N LYS A 150 3.74 -3.97 -6.72
CA LYS A 150 4.64 -3.19 -7.58
C LYS A 150 3.98 -2.93 -8.93
N HIS A 151 3.34 -3.95 -9.52
CA HIS A 151 2.57 -3.81 -10.76
C HIS A 151 1.44 -2.80 -10.59
N PHE A 152 0.68 -2.93 -9.49
CA PHE A 152 -0.38 -2.00 -9.13
C PHE A 152 0.13 -0.55 -9.01
N GLN A 153 1.22 -0.33 -8.28
CA GLN A 153 1.84 0.99 -8.10
C GLN A 153 2.30 1.59 -9.45
N LYS A 154 2.96 0.79 -10.30
CA LYS A 154 3.43 1.22 -11.62
C LYS A 154 2.27 1.64 -12.53
N VAL A 155 1.23 0.82 -12.61
CA VAL A 155 0.03 1.11 -13.43
C VAL A 155 -0.70 2.34 -12.91
N ARG A 156 -0.86 2.47 -11.58
CA ARG A 156 -1.41 3.67 -10.94
C ARG A 156 -0.61 4.92 -11.29
N ASN A 157 0.72 4.87 -11.15
CA ASN A 157 1.58 6.03 -11.44
C ASN A 157 1.50 6.43 -12.91
N CYS A 158 1.53 5.45 -13.81
CA CYS A 158 1.37 5.68 -15.24
C CYS A 158 0.01 6.29 -15.57
N ALA A 159 -1.08 5.79 -14.97
CA ALA A 159 -2.42 6.32 -15.16
C ALA A 159 -2.59 7.77 -14.68
N ILE A 160 -1.79 8.26 -13.73
CA ILE A 160 -1.86 9.64 -13.25
C ILE A 160 -0.93 10.58 -14.03
N HIS A 161 0.27 10.14 -14.36
CA HIS A 161 1.31 11.01 -14.93
C HIS A 161 1.40 10.94 -16.45
N LEU A 162 1.11 9.79 -17.06
CA LEU A 162 1.17 9.54 -18.52
C LEU A 162 2.45 10.05 -19.20
N THR A 163 3.60 10.04 -18.50
CA THR A 163 4.89 10.41 -19.08
C THR A 163 5.49 9.25 -19.87
N SER A 164 6.40 9.55 -20.81
CA SER A 164 7.17 8.54 -21.55
C SER A 164 7.80 7.49 -20.64
N ASP A 165 8.36 7.93 -19.51
CA ASP A 165 9.06 7.07 -18.56
C ASP A 165 8.09 6.12 -17.86
N THR A 166 6.93 6.63 -17.42
CA THR A 166 5.92 5.78 -16.76
C THR A 166 5.25 4.80 -17.72
N ILE A 167 5.08 5.18 -18.99
CA ILE A 167 4.58 4.28 -20.04
C ILE A 167 5.60 3.20 -20.35
N ALA A 168 6.88 3.56 -20.53
CA ALA A 168 7.96 2.61 -20.74
C ALA A 168 8.11 1.65 -19.56
N ASP A 169 8.00 2.14 -18.32
CA ASP A 169 8.10 1.32 -17.12
C ASP A 169 6.98 0.28 -17.05
N VAL A 170 5.73 0.66 -17.33
CA VAL A 170 4.60 -0.27 -17.42
C VAL A 170 4.77 -1.25 -18.58
N THR A 171 5.18 -0.78 -19.75
CA THR A 171 5.33 -1.60 -20.97
C THR A 171 6.41 -2.67 -20.80
N ASN A 172 7.53 -2.32 -20.16
CA ASN A 172 8.69 -3.21 -20.05
C ASN A 172 8.63 -4.11 -18.80
N ASN A 173 8.07 -3.63 -17.69
CA ASN A 173 8.15 -4.31 -16.40
C ASN A 173 6.80 -4.82 -15.86
N VAL A 174 5.67 -4.47 -16.48
CA VAL A 174 4.34 -4.93 -16.03
C VAL A 174 3.63 -5.69 -17.14
N GLN A 175 3.50 -5.09 -18.32
CA GLN A 175 2.79 -5.67 -19.46
C GLN A 175 3.18 -7.13 -19.79
N PRO A 176 4.46 -7.55 -19.73
CA PRO A 176 4.84 -8.93 -20.05
C PRO A 176 4.22 -9.99 -19.15
N HIS A 177 3.69 -9.61 -17.98
CA HIS A 177 3.04 -10.51 -17.04
C HIS A 177 1.54 -10.69 -17.32
N TYR A 178 0.98 -9.97 -18.29
CA TYR A 178 -0.46 -9.94 -18.56
C TYR A 178 -0.78 -10.30 -20.01
N ALA A 179 -1.92 -10.94 -20.23
CA ALA A 179 -2.45 -11.33 -21.53
C ALA A 179 -2.98 -10.12 -22.34
N ILE A 180 -2.10 -9.18 -22.65
CA ILE A 180 -2.38 -7.97 -23.44
C ILE A 180 -1.18 -7.63 -24.34
N ARG A 181 -1.45 -7.50 -25.64
CA ARG A 181 -0.40 -7.23 -26.63
C ARG A 181 0.00 -5.75 -26.67
N ARG A 182 -0.99 -4.86 -26.54
CA ARG A 182 -0.87 -3.40 -26.53
C ARG A 182 -2.04 -2.83 -25.74
N PHE A 183 -1.84 -1.68 -25.10
CA PHE A 183 -2.90 -0.90 -24.46
C PHE A 183 -2.88 0.53 -25.01
N ASN A 184 -4.04 1.18 -25.09
CA ASN A 184 -4.12 2.62 -25.35
C ASN A 184 -4.04 3.39 -24.03
N TYR A 185 -4.61 2.82 -22.97
CA TYR A 185 -4.57 3.34 -21.62
C TYR A 185 -3.96 2.32 -20.64
N PRO A 186 -3.08 2.74 -19.71
CA PRO A 186 -2.44 1.81 -18.78
C PRO A 186 -3.44 1.05 -17.90
N THR A 187 -4.63 1.61 -17.65
CA THR A 187 -5.68 0.94 -16.88
C THR A 187 -6.32 -0.25 -17.60
N GLU A 188 -6.11 -0.42 -18.91
CA GLU A 188 -6.56 -1.63 -19.62
C GLU A 188 -5.90 -2.91 -19.06
N LEU A 189 -4.71 -2.79 -18.46
CA LEU A 189 -4.05 -3.89 -17.75
C LEU A 189 -4.90 -4.46 -16.61
N LEU A 190 -5.71 -3.64 -15.95
CA LEU A 190 -6.59 -4.07 -14.86
C LEU A 190 -7.50 -5.23 -15.29
N PHE A 191 -7.93 -5.23 -16.55
CA PHE A 191 -8.88 -6.19 -17.11
C PHE A 191 -8.21 -7.34 -17.86
N SER A 192 -6.88 -7.34 -17.90
CA SER A 192 -6.10 -8.37 -18.54
C SER A 192 -5.90 -9.55 -17.59
N LYS A 193 -5.74 -10.76 -18.14
CA LYS A 193 -5.43 -11.93 -17.32
C LYS A 193 -3.95 -11.94 -16.97
N ASP A 194 -3.63 -12.16 -15.71
CA ASP A 194 -2.29 -12.50 -15.27
C ASP A 194 -1.88 -13.84 -15.89
N LEU A 195 -0.71 -13.89 -16.52
CA LEU A 195 -0.25 -15.10 -17.22
C LEU A 195 0.13 -16.23 -16.26
N SER A 196 0.49 -15.91 -15.02
CA SER A 196 0.90 -16.90 -14.02
C SER A 196 -0.30 -17.52 -13.29
N THR A 197 -1.29 -16.70 -12.93
CA THR A 197 -2.43 -17.16 -12.13
C THR A 197 -3.71 -17.36 -12.94
N GLY A 198 -3.77 -16.85 -14.17
CA GLY A 198 -4.98 -16.86 -15.01
C GLY A 198 -6.11 -15.95 -14.52
N LYS A 199 -5.94 -15.31 -13.35
CA LYS A 199 -6.91 -14.38 -12.76
C LYS A 199 -6.89 -13.03 -13.50
N ILE A 200 -7.99 -12.30 -13.42
CA ILE A 200 -8.02 -10.91 -13.90
C ILE A 200 -7.14 -10.05 -12.99
N ALA A 201 -6.29 -9.19 -13.56
CA ALA A 201 -5.25 -8.46 -12.85
C ALA A 201 -5.80 -7.69 -11.64
N TYR A 202 -6.88 -6.92 -11.80
CA TYR A 202 -7.44 -6.17 -10.68
C TYR A 202 -7.89 -7.06 -9.52
N GLN A 203 -8.48 -8.22 -9.81
CA GLN A 203 -8.96 -9.17 -8.79
C GLN A 203 -7.77 -9.75 -8.06
N HIS A 204 -6.77 -10.21 -8.82
CA HIS A 204 -5.53 -10.74 -8.27
C HIS A 204 -4.83 -9.68 -7.39
N TRP A 205 -4.78 -8.43 -7.83
CA TRP A 205 -4.14 -7.35 -7.08
C TRP A 205 -4.82 -7.05 -5.77
N ILE A 206 -6.15 -6.94 -5.77
CA ILE A 206 -6.93 -6.72 -4.57
C ILE A 206 -6.81 -7.92 -3.61
N ASP A 207 -6.92 -9.14 -4.13
CA ASP A 207 -6.79 -10.37 -3.34
C ASP A 207 -5.45 -10.40 -2.59
N GLU A 208 -4.35 -10.12 -3.28
CA GLU A 208 -3.00 -10.10 -2.70
C GLU A 208 -2.84 -9.00 -1.64
N LEU A 209 -3.33 -7.79 -1.90
CA LEU A 209 -3.30 -6.68 -0.92
C LEU A 209 -4.07 -7.05 0.35
N LEU A 210 -5.25 -7.65 0.22
CA LEU A 210 -6.06 -8.10 1.36
C LEU A 210 -5.44 -9.33 2.04
N ALA A 211 -4.81 -10.23 1.30
CA ALA A 211 -4.13 -11.41 1.83
C ALA A 211 -2.97 -11.03 2.75
N VAL A 212 -2.15 -10.02 2.39
CA VAL A 212 -1.08 -9.49 3.26
C VAL A 212 -1.64 -9.11 4.62
N ILE A 213 -2.73 -8.34 4.60
CA ILE A 213 -3.33 -7.84 5.84
C ILE A 213 -3.85 -9.03 6.66
N LYS A 214 -4.54 -9.99 6.03
CA LYS A 214 -5.04 -11.18 6.72
C LYS A 214 -3.92 -11.99 7.37
N VAL A 215 -2.81 -12.24 6.67
CA VAL A 215 -1.67 -13.02 7.18
C VAL A 215 -1.01 -12.36 8.40
N ILE A 216 -1.03 -11.03 8.50
CA ILE A 216 -0.47 -10.32 9.68
C ILE A 216 -1.30 -10.58 10.95
N TYR A 217 -2.61 -10.82 10.81
CA TYR A 217 -3.58 -10.94 11.90
C TYR A 217 -4.12 -12.35 12.14
N ILE A 218 -3.59 -13.35 11.43
CA ILE A 218 -3.74 -14.78 11.75
C ILE A 218 -2.63 -15.18 12.72
#